data_AF-A0A5N8VM80-F1
#
_entry.id   AF-A0A5N8VM80-F1
#
_cell.length_a   1.000
_cell.length_b   1.000
_cell.length_c   1.000
_cell.angle_alpha   90.00
_cell.angle_beta   90.00
_cell.angle_gamma   90.00
#
_symmetry.space_group_name_H-M   'P 1'
#
loop_
_entity.id
_entity.type
_entity.pdbx_description
1 polymer ?
#
loop_
_entity_poly.entity_id
_entity_poly.type
_entity_poly.pdbx_seq_one_letter_code
_entity_poly.pdbx_strand_id
1 'polypeptide(L)' 'MPLSDAQWARIEPLLPDRTPKRGGRWRDHRLVI' A
#
# COMPACT_ATOMS: atom_id res chain seq x y z
N MET A 1 12.25 -0.18 19.39
CA MET A 1 13.36 -0.88 18.71
C MET A 1 13.14 -0.72 17.21
N PRO A 2 13.98 0.03 16.48
CA PRO A 2 13.88 0.14 15.02
C PRO A 2 14.20 -1.22 14.38
N LEU A 3 13.57 -1.50 13.23
CA LEU A 3 13.86 -2.72 12.47
C LEU A 3 15.26 -2.58 11.84
N SER A 4 16.13 -3.57 12.00
CA SER A 4 17.43 -3.54 11.32
C SER A 4 17.27 -3.81 9.82
N ASP A 5 18.22 -3.37 9.01
CA ASP A 5 18.18 -3.59 7.55
C ASP A 5 18.10 -5.09 7.19
N ALA A 6 18.74 -5.94 8.00
CA ALA A 6 18.68 -7.40 7.85
C ALA A 6 17.29 -7.99 8.15
N GLN A 7 16.54 -7.37 9.08
CA GLN A 7 15.15 -7.72 9.32
C GLN A 7 14.24 -7.18 8.21
N TRP A 8 14.54 -5.98 7.69
CA TRP A 8 13.78 -5.36 6.61
C TRP A 8 13.88 -6.17 5.31
N ALA A 9 15.06 -6.67 4.95
CA ALA A 9 15.28 -7.50 3.77
C ALA A 9 14.45 -8.80 3.76
N ARG A 10 14.03 -9.29 4.93
CA ARG A 10 13.14 -10.47 5.04
C ARG A 10 11.67 -10.12 4.85
N ILE A 11 11.28 -8.88 5.14
CA ILE A 11 9.89 -8.39 5.05
C ILE A 11 9.60 -7.82 3.68
N GLU A 12 10.57 -7.15 3.04
CA GLU A 12 10.40 -6.49 1.75
C GLU A 12 9.71 -7.35 0.67
N PRO A 13 10.09 -8.63 0.45
CA PRO A 13 9.44 -9.47 -0.58
C PRO A 13 8.00 -9.89 -0.22
N LEU A 14 7.62 -9.79 1.06
CA LEU A 14 6.29 -10.16 1.56
C LEU A 14 5.32 -8.97 1.52
N LEU A 15 5.82 -7.76 1.27
CA LEU A 15 4.97 -6.60 1.19
C LEU A 15 4.16 -6.68 -0.11
N PRO A 16 2.85 -6.38 -0.06
CA PRO A 16 2.08 -6.23 -1.28
C PRO A 16 2.74 -5.14 -2.12
N ASP A 17 2.74 -5.33 -3.44
CA ASP A 17 3.23 -4.33 -4.37
C ASP A 17 2.62 -2.97 -3.99
N ARG A 18 3.49 -2.09 -3.49
CA ARG A 18 3.09 -0.75 -3.06
C ARG A 18 2.73 0.14 -4.23
N THR A 19 2.78 -0.39 -5.45
CA THR A 19 2.21 0.23 -6.65
C THR A 19 0.78 0.63 -6.31
N PRO A 20 0.50 1.93 -6.09
CA PRO A 20 -0.86 2.34 -5.84
C PRO A 20 -1.61 2.02 -7.13
N LYS A 21 -2.54 1.07 -7.09
CA LYS A 21 -3.57 0.92 -8.12
C LYS A 21 -4.54 2.09 -7.98
N ARG A 22 -4.06 3.32 -8.14
CA ARG A 22 -4.86 4.54 -8.13
C ARG A 22 -5.63 4.59 -9.44
N GLY A 23 -6.96 4.68 -9.33
CA GLY A 23 -7.81 5.06 -10.45
C GLY A 23 -8.77 3.99 -10.95
N GLY A 24 -9.36 3.19 -10.06
CA GLY A 24 -10.71 2.70 -10.34
C GLY A 24 -11.65 3.90 -10.51
N ARG A 25 -12.39 3.93 -11.62
CA ARG A 25 -13.40 4.94 -11.99
C ARG A 25 -14.29 5.29 -10.77
N TRP A 26 -14.09 6.47 -10.18
CA TRP A 26 -14.94 7.05 -9.12
C TRP A 26 -16.36 7.43 -9.63
N ARG A 27 -17.02 6.58 -10.43
CA ARG A 27 -18.32 6.97 -11.04
C ARG A 27 -19.53 6.85 -10.11
N ASP A 28 -19.36 6.43 -8.85
CA ASP A 28 -20.46 6.35 -7.89
C ASP A 28 -20.21 7.06 -6.55
N HIS A 29 -19.17 7.92 -6.47
CA HIS A 29 -18.92 8.75 -5.29
C HIS A 29 -19.89 9.94 -5.24
N ARG A 30 -21.18 9.64 -5.10
CA ARG A 30 -22.19 10.62 -4.72
C ARG A 30 -21.82 11.09 -3.31
N LEU A 31 -21.42 12.34 -3.19
CA LEU A 31 -21.13 12.99 -1.92
C LEU A 31 -22.40 12.89 -1.05
N VAL A 32 -22.34 12.15 0.05
CA VAL A 32 -23.35 12.24 1.10
C VAL A 32 -23.01 13.50 1.87
N ILE A 33 -23.85 14.52 1.71
CA ILE A 33 -23.82 15.78 2.46
C ILE A 33 -24.39 15.54 3.86
#